data_AF-A0A8S3R3U9-F1
#
_entry.id   AF-A0A8S3R3U9-F1
#
_cell.length_a   1.000
_cell.length_b   1.000
_cell.length_c   1.000
_cell.angle_alpha   90.00
_cell.angle_beta   90.00
_cell.angle_gamma   90.00
#
_symmetry.space_group_name_H-M   'P 1'
#
loop_
_entity.id
_entity.type
_entity.pdbx_description
1 polymer ?
#
loop_
_entity_poly.entity_id
_entity_poly.type
_entity_poly.pdbx_seq_one_letter_code
_entity_poly.pdbx_strand_id
1 'polypeptide(L)'
;MFPFPQQQQFCSSPTTGAYPPPMQQFSPFTFSQQQPPWVDEMFKRMDNFESKLDKLEQIDKKVTTINAKVLRLEQGTNSLDERLEHVEKCTQLISDDYDGQKVKFADMKTELTNISKAMKYSTFEVNKIDKKLTSSVSDLQNECGKLKESILDIQMKSTSNNLIFYNIPEAEIETEICSEVIQRFCADTMKIENPERIHVIDAHRLEKKV
;
A
#
# COMPACT_ATOMS: atom_id res chain seq x y z
N MET A 1 1.12 7.63 66.11
CA MET A 1 1.13 6.96 67.42
C MET A 1 2.30 7.55 68.20
N PHE A 2 2.03 8.59 68.98
CA PHE A 2 2.98 9.21 69.90
C PHE A 2 2.71 8.69 71.31
N PRO A 3 3.73 8.54 72.16
CA PRO A 3 3.52 8.62 73.60
C PRO A 3 4.32 9.77 74.21
N PHE A 4 3.60 10.78 74.74
CA PHE A 4 3.87 11.33 76.08
C PHE A 4 3.33 10.30 77.09
N PRO A 5 3.84 10.15 78.33
CA PRO A 5 3.90 11.19 79.37
C PRO A 5 5.18 11.08 80.27
N GLN A 6 5.51 11.94 81.24
CA GLN A 6 4.83 12.19 82.52
C GLN A 6 5.43 13.41 83.24
N GLN A 7 4.55 14.23 83.81
CA GLN A 7 4.85 15.12 84.93
C GLN A 7 5.10 14.30 86.21
N GLN A 8 6.06 14.72 87.02
CA GLN A 8 6.08 14.42 88.46
C GLN A 8 6.08 15.73 89.24
N GLN A 9 5.02 15.90 90.03
CA GLN A 9 4.89 16.89 91.10
C GLN A 9 5.28 16.27 92.44
N PHE A 10 5.55 17.18 93.38
CA PHE A 10 5.52 17.08 94.84
C PHE A 10 6.74 16.49 95.56
N CYS A 11 7.35 17.35 96.38
CA CYS A 11 7.31 17.17 97.84
C CYS A 11 7.58 18.52 98.53
N SER A 12 6.56 19.02 99.24
CA SER A 12 6.65 20.12 100.20
C SER A 12 6.60 19.53 101.60
N SER A 13 7.51 19.94 102.48
CA SER A 13 7.55 19.58 103.91
C SER A 13 8.63 20.40 104.64
N PRO A 14 8.55 20.59 105.97
CA PRO A 14 8.15 21.87 106.52
C PRO A 14 9.21 22.54 107.40
N THR A 15 8.87 23.76 107.76
CA THR A 15 9.51 24.75 108.62
C THR A 15 9.92 24.24 110.00
N THR A 16 11.20 24.42 110.33
CA THR A 16 11.74 24.66 111.68
C THR A 16 12.89 25.65 111.48
N GLY A 17 12.78 26.92 111.87
CA GLY A 17 12.63 27.33 113.26
C GLY A 17 14.01 27.56 113.89
N ALA A 18 14.80 28.49 113.33
CA ALA A 18 16.01 29.01 113.95
C ALA A 18 16.21 30.48 113.52
N TYR A 19 16.28 31.36 114.53
CA TYR A 19 16.39 32.80 114.41
C TYR A 19 17.63 33.25 113.60
N PRO A 20 17.51 34.18 112.65
CA PRO A 20 18.67 34.85 112.07
C PRO A 20 19.18 35.97 113.02
N PRO A 21 20.50 36.17 113.14
CA PRO A 21 21.10 37.26 113.91
C PRO A 21 20.80 38.64 113.27
N PRO A 22 20.95 39.75 114.03
CA PRO A 22 20.40 41.04 113.65
C PRO A 22 21.00 41.59 112.37
N MET A 23 20.11 42.11 111.52
CA MET A 23 20.45 42.87 110.32
C MET A 23 21.43 44.00 110.65
N GLN A 24 22.64 43.91 110.10
CA GLN A 24 23.42 45.11 109.84
C GLN A 24 22.70 45.91 108.76
N GLN A 25 22.17 47.06 109.17
CA GLN A 25 21.74 48.13 108.28
C GLN A 25 22.94 48.57 107.44
N PHE A 26 23.08 48.02 106.25
CA PHE A 26 23.88 48.64 105.21
C PHE A 26 23.03 49.75 104.60
N SER A 27 23.49 50.97 104.85
CA SER A 27 23.10 52.21 104.17
C SER A 27 23.01 52.00 102.67
N PRO A 28 22.13 52.74 101.95
CA PRO A 28 21.99 52.60 100.51
C PRO A 28 23.29 53.06 99.86
N PHE A 29 24.17 52.12 99.55
CA PHE A 29 25.22 52.35 98.58
C PHE A 29 24.51 52.57 97.24
N THR A 30 24.33 53.84 96.88
CA THR A 30 24.18 54.24 95.49
C THR A 30 25.51 53.95 94.80
N PHE A 31 25.79 52.67 94.55
CA PHE A 31 26.67 52.31 93.46
C PHE A 31 26.01 52.89 92.22
N SER A 32 26.61 53.93 91.65
CA SER A 32 26.50 54.16 90.22
C SER A 32 26.98 52.86 89.57
N GLN A 33 26.06 51.91 89.34
CA GLN A 33 26.31 50.69 88.58
C GLN A 33 26.49 51.10 87.13
N GLN A 34 27.61 51.75 86.82
CA GLN A 34 28.13 51.71 85.46
C GLN A 34 28.55 50.26 85.24
N GLN A 35 27.75 49.59 84.42
CA GLN A 35 28.01 48.25 83.94
C GLN A 35 29.46 48.15 83.47
N PRO A 36 30.23 47.14 83.92
CA PRO A 36 31.63 47.02 83.52
C PRO A 36 31.74 46.92 81.99
N PRO A 37 32.69 47.61 81.34
CA PRO A 37 32.81 47.64 79.87
C PRO A 37 32.97 46.27 79.19
N TRP A 38 33.45 45.26 79.91
CA TRP A 38 33.55 43.89 79.39
C TRP A 38 32.17 43.24 79.16
N VAL A 39 31.15 43.65 79.91
CA VAL A 39 29.78 43.13 79.76
C VAL A 39 29.17 43.63 78.45
N ASP A 40 29.37 44.90 78.10
CA ASP A 40 28.87 45.48 76.83
C ASP A 40 29.55 44.85 75.60
N GLU A 41 30.86 44.59 75.70
CA GLU A 41 31.59 43.86 74.68
C GLU A 41 31.09 42.41 74.54
N MET A 42 30.70 41.75 75.64
CA MET A 42 30.09 40.42 75.59
C MET A 42 28.73 40.44 74.90
N PHE A 43 27.85 41.40 75.21
CA PHE A 43 26.56 41.55 74.53
C PHE A 43 26.75 41.81 73.04
N LYS A 44 27.66 42.69 72.66
CA LYS A 44 27.98 42.95 71.25
C LYS A 44 28.47 41.70 70.51
N ARG A 45 29.26 40.85 71.17
CA ARG A 45 29.67 39.55 70.60
C ARG A 45 28.49 38.59 70.49
N MET A 46 27.59 38.58 71.46
CA MET A 46 26.38 37.76 71.45
C MET A 46 25.47 38.14 70.28
N ASP A 47 25.22 39.44 70.07
CA ASP A 47 24.44 39.95 68.94
C ASP A 47 25.08 39.54 67.60
N ASN A 48 26.41 39.59 67.51
CA ASN A 48 27.14 39.14 66.33
C ASN A 48 27.02 37.62 66.11
N PHE A 49 27.01 36.82 67.19
CA PHE A 49 26.77 35.38 67.10
C PHE A 49 25.35 35.08 66.64
N GLU A 50 24.35 35.77 67.18
CA GLU A 50 22.95 35.61 66.80
C GLU A 50 22.75 35.95 65.31
N SER A 51 23.29 37.07 64.84
CA SER A 51 23.25 37.43 63.41
C SER A 51 23.94 36.40 62.50
N LYS A 52 25.03 35.77 62.96
CA LYS A 52 25.69 34.69 62.21
C LYS A 52 24.86 33.40 62.20
N LEU A 53 24.16 33.08 63.29
CA LEU A 53 23.25 31.94 63.37
C LEU A 53 22.07 32.11 62.41
N ASP A 54 21.47 33.30 62.32
CA ASP A 54 20.41 33.60 61.36
C ASP A 54 20.87 33.41 59.91
N LYS A 55 22.08 33.87 59.59
CA LYS A 55 22.68 33.67 58.26
C LYS A 55 22.91 32.19 57.98
N LEU A 56 23.32 31.42 58.98
CA LEU A 56 23.53 29.97 58.85
C LEU A 56 22.20 29.24 58.60
N GLU A 57 21.12 29.63 59.29
CA GLU A 57 19.78 29.10 59.05
C GLU A 57 19.27 29.44 57.62
N GLN A 58 19.54 30.66 57.14
CA GLN A 58 19.20 31.03 55.75
C GLN A 58 20.01 30.23 54.72
N ILE A 59 21.28 29.95 55.01
CA ILE A 59 22.12 29.08 54.16
C ILE A 59 21.52 27.67 54.14
N ASP A 60 21.16 27.11 55.29
CA ASP A 60 20.57 25.77 55.39
C ASP A 60 19.29 25.66 54.53
N LYS A 61 18.37 26.62 54.66
CA LYS A 61 17.15 26.69 53.82
C LYS A 61 17.45 26.74 52.33
N LYS A 62 18.47 27.51 51.92
CA LYS A 62 18.91 27.58 50.51
C LYS A 62 19.53 26.25 50.06
N VAL A 63 20.33 25.59 50.90
CA VAL A 63 20.92 24.28 50.62
C VAL A 63 19.84 23.22 50.46
N THR A 64 18.83 23.17 51.34
CA THR A 64 17.68 22.25 51.18
C THR A 64 16.95 22.49 49.86
N THR A 65 16.74 23.76 49.51
CA THR A 65 16.09 24.13 48.23
C THR A 65 16.91 23.70 47.02
N ILE A 66 18.23 23.91 47.07
CA ILE A 66 19.16 23.47 46.01
C ILE A 66 19.12 21.95 45.89
N ASN A 67 19.17 21.21 46.99
CA ASN A 67 19.14 19.76 46.98
C ASN A 67 17.86 19.21 46.34
N ALA A 68 16.71 19.80 46.66
CA ALA A 68 15.43 19.43 46.04
C ALA A 68 15.41 19.72 44.52
N LYS A 69 16.03 20.81 44.07
CA LYS A 69 16.17 21.11 42.63
C LYS A 69 17.13 20.15 41.93
N VAL A 70 18.23 19.77 42.59
CA VAL A 70 19.21 18.80 42.07
C VAL A 70 18.53 17.45 41.84
N LEU A 71 17.79 16.94 42.83
CA LEU A 71 17.04 15.68 42.69
C LEU A 71 16.03 15.71 41.53
N ARG A 72 15.35 16.86 41.34
CA ARG A 72 14.42 17.02 40.23
C ARG A 72 15.13 17.04 38.88
N LEU A 73 16.29 17.69 38.79
CA LEU A 73 17.11 17.70 37.58
C LEU A 73 17.62 16.30 37.25
N GLU A 74 18.11 15.54 38.24
CA GLU A 74 18.54 14.15 38.06
C GLU A 74 17.41 13.27 37.50
N GLN A 75 16.20 13.37 38.06
CA GLN A 75 15.03 12.67 37.53
C GLN A 75 14.70 13.07 36.09
N GLY A 76 14.78 14.37 35.79
CA GLY A 76 14.57 14.89 34.43
C GLY A 76 15.60 14.38 33.43
N THR A 77 16.88 14.34 33.83
CA THR A 77 17.97 13.81 33.00
C THR A 77 17.78 12.33 32.71
N ASN A 78 17.46 11.50 33.73
CA ASN A 78 17.23 10.07 33.52
C ASN A 78 16.07 9.82 32.54
N SER A 79 14.97 10.58 32.66
CA SER A 79 13.84 10.46 31.73
C SER A 79 14.22 10.90 30.30
N LEU A 80 15.10 11.89 30.14
CA LEU A 80 15.60 12.29 28.83
C LEU A 80 16.49 11.24 28.21
N ASP A 81 17.36 10.59 28.98
CA ASP A 81 18.23 9.51 28.52
C ASP A 81 17.42 8.32 27.99
N GLU A 82 16.39 7.88 28.72
CA GLU A 82 15.49 6.80 28.27
C GLU A 82 14.80 7.14 26.95
N ARG A 83 14.32 8.38 26.82
CA ARG A 83 13.67 8.85 25.59
C ARG A 83 14.66 8.95 24.44
N LEU A 84 15.90 9.36 24.71
CA LEU A 84 16.95 9.44 23.71
C LEU A 84 17.29 8.04 23.19
N GLU A 85 17.47 7.05 24.08
CA GLU A 85 17.74 5.67 23.69
C GLU A 85 16.62 5.10 22.80
N HIS A 86 15.36 5.40 23.12
CA HIS A 86 14.23 5.01 22.27
C HIS A 86 14.28 5.67 20.88
N VAL A 87 14.59 6.97 20.81
CA VAL A 87 14.72 7.69 19.54
C VAL A 87 15.86 7.14 18.69
N GLU A 88 17.00 6.81 19.29
CA GLU A 88 18.14 6.20 18.60
C GLU A 88 17.77 4.83 18.01
N LYS A 89 17.10 3.98 18.79
CA LYS A 89 16.58 2.68 18.31
C LYS A 89 15.61 2.83 17.15
N CYS A 90 14.64 3.75 17.27
CA CYS A 90 13.69 4.02 16.19
C CYS A 90 14.40 4.54 14.93
N THR A 91 15.40 5.40 15.10
CA THR A 91 16.17 5.95 13.98
C THR A 91 16.93 4.85 13.24
N GLN A 92 17.54 3.92 13.98
CA GLN A 92 18.23 2.78 13.37
C GLN A 92 17.26 1.88 12.58
N LEU A 93 16.09 1.56 13.15
CA LEU A 93 15.07 0.75 12.47
C LEU A 93 14.60 1.43 11.17
N ILE A 94 14.34 2.74 11.21
CA ILE A 94 13.95 3.50 10.02
C ILE A 94 15.07 3.49 8.97
N SER A 95 16.33 3.58 9.38
CA SER A 95 17.48 3.51 8.47
C SER A 95 17.55 2.15 7.79
N ASP A 96 17.43 1.06 8.55
CA ASP A 96 17.48 -0.31 8.04
C ASP A 96 16.32 -0.58 7.06
N ASP A 97 15.11 -0.12 7.40
CA ASP A 97 13.93 -0.22 6.53
C ASP A 97 14.11 0.57 5.24
N TYR A 98 14.69 1.77 5.31
CA TYR A 98 14.95 2.59 4.14
C TYR A 98 15.95 1.93 3.19
N ASP A 99 17.04 1.37 3.72
CA ASP A 99 18.03 0.64 2.92
C ASP A 99 17.41 -0.64 2.31
N GLY A 100 16.59 -1.36 3.07
CA GLY A 100 15.84 -2.51 2.56
C GLY A 100 14.87 -2.15 1.43
N GLN A 101 14.17 -1.02 1.54
CA GLN A 101 13.30 -0.53 0.47
C GLN A 101 14.08 -0.10 -0.77
N LYS A 102 15.25 0.52 -0.60
CA LYS A 102 16.13 0.93 -1.69
C LYS A 102 16.59 -0.26 -2.54
N VAL A 103 16.93 -1.39 -1.92
CA VAL A 103 17.27 -2.64 -2.62
C VAL A 103 16.07 -3.17 -3.41
N LYS A 104 14.91 -3.32 -2.76
CA LYS A 104 13.67 -3.79 -3.43
C LYS A 104 13.29 -2.92 -4.63
N PHE A 105 13.49 -1.60 -4.54
CA PHE A 105 13.22 -0.68 -5.63
C PHE A 105 14.19 -0.89 -6.81
N ALA A 106 15.47 -1.18 -6.55
CA ALA A 106 16.44 -1.49 -7.58
C ALA A 106 16.11 -2.82 -8.30
N ASP A 107 15.66 -3.82 -7.56
CA ASP A 107 15.23 -5.11 -8.10
C ASP A 107 13.99 -4.94 -8.98
N MET A 108 12.95 -4.28 -8.47
CA MET A 108 11.73 -3.94 -9.23
C MET A 108 12.04 -3.18 -10.51
N LYS A 109 12.96 -2.20 -10.45
CA LYS A 109 13.38 -1.45 -11.62
C LYS A 109 14.00 -2.37 -12.67
N THR A 110 14.83 -3.32 -12.25
CA THR A 110 15.46 -4.30 -13.13
C THR A 110 14.41 -5.20 -13.78
N GLU A 111 13.49 -5.75 -13.01
CA GLU A 111 12.38 -6.57 -13.52
C GLU A 111 11.52 -5.81 -14.53
N LEU A 112 11.17 -4.56 -14.24
CA LEU A 112 10.39 -3.71 -15.14
C LEU A 112 11.11 -3.47 -16.48
N THR A 113 12.44 -3.28 -16.46
CA THR A 113 13.21 -3.16 -17.71
C THR A 113 13.21 -4.47 -18.51
N ASN A 114 13.26 -5.63 -17.84
CA ASN A 114 13.21 -6.93 -18.50
C ASN A 114 11.84 -7.21 -19.11
N ILE A 115 10.76 -6.94 -18.37
CA ILE A 115 9.37 -7.04 -18.87
C ILE A 115 9.19 -6.13 -20.08
N SER A 116 9.68 -4.89 -20.03
CA SER A 116 9.59 -3.95 -21.16
C SER A 116 10.30 -4.48 -22.42
N LYS A 117 11.49 -5.08 -22.26
CA LYS A 117 12.21 -5.72 -23.39
C LYS A 117 11.43 -6.91 -23.96
N ALA A 118 10.91 -7.79 -23.09
CA ALA A 118 10.12 -8.94 -23.51
C ALA A 118 8.83 -8.52 -24.24
N MET A 119 8.14 -7.50 -23.75
CA MET A 119 6.93 -6.96 -24.37
C MET A 119 7.18 -6.38 -25.76
N LYS A 120 8.30 -5.66 -25.94
CA LYS A 120 8.71 -5.16 -27.27
C LYS A 120 8.98 -6.30 -28.25
N TYR A 121 9.68 -7.35 -27.80
CA TYR A 121 9.94 -8.52 -28.64
C TYR A 121 8.64 -9.26 -29.02
N SER A 122 7.76 -9.50 -28.05
CA SER A 122 6.47 -10.14 -28.30
C SER A 122 5.60 -9.32 -29.27
N THR A 123 5.54 -8.00 -29.10
CA THR A 123 4.81 -7.10 -30.02
C THR A 123 5.37 -7.19 -31.45
N PHE A 124 6.69 -7.29 -31.60
CA PHE A 124 7.33 -7.45 -32.90
C PHE A 124 6.93 -8.78 -33.58
N GLU A 125 6.98 -9.90 -32.85
CA GLU A 125 6.60 -11.21 -33.40
C GLU A 125 5.10 -11.28 -33.72
N VAL A 126 4.23 -10.71 -32.89
CA VAL A 126 2.78 -10.61 -33.17
C VAL A 126 2.53 -9.83 -34.46
N ASN A 127 3.17 -8.67 -34.65
CA ASN A 127 3.03 -7.87 -35.87
C ASN A 127 3.53 -8.61 -37.12
N LYS A 128 4.57 -9.44 -36.98
CA LYS A 128 5.09 -10.26 -38.07
C LYS A 128 4.12 -11.37 -38.46
N ILE A 129 3.50 -12.02 -37.47
CA ILE A 129 2.46 -13.03 -37.70
C ILE A 129 1.22 -12.40 -38.34
N ASP A 130 0.78 -11.24 -37.84
CA ASP A 130 -0.37 -10.51 -38.36
C ASP A 130 -0.21 -10.14 -39.85
N LYS A 131 0.98 -9.65 -40.25
CA LYS A 131 1.30 -9.39 -41.66
C LYS A 131 1.23 -10.65 -42.53
N LYS A 132 1.78 -11.77 -42.04
CA LYS A 132 1.74 -13.04 -42.77
C LYS A 132 0.30 -13.53 -42.93
N LEU A 133 -0.49 -13.49 -41.86
CA LEU A 133 -1.88 -13.89 -41.86
C LEU A 133 -2.71 -13.02 -42.82
N THR A 134 -2.52 -11.71 -42.77
CA THR A 134 -3.19 -10.75 -43.67
C THR A 134 -2.89 -11.05 -45.13
N SER A 135 -1.62 -11.34 -45.47
CA SER A 135 -1.24 -11.75 -46.83
C SER A 135 -1.94 -13.03 -47.26
N SER A 136 -1.87 -14.08 -46.43
CA SER A 136 -2.51 -15.37 -46.75
C SER A 136 -4.03 -15.26 -46.89
N VAL A 137 -4.69 -14.44 -46.07
CA VAL A 137 -6.14 -14.19 -46.19
C VAL A 137 -6.44 -13.47 -47.51
N SER A 138 -5.64 -12.48 -47.90
CA SER A 138 -5.81 -11.80 -49.18
C SER A 138 -5.61 -12.75 -50.37
N ASP A 139 -4.63 -13.66 -50.29
CA ASP A 139 -4.37 -14.64 -51.34
C ASP A 139 -5.55 -15.61 -51.49
N LEU A 140 -6.06 -16.14 -50.38
CA LEU A 140 -7.24 -17.01 -50.36
C LEU A 140 -8.49 -16.30 -50.89
N GLN A 141 -8.70 -15.03 -50.53
CA GLN A 141 -9.81 -14.24 -51.06
C GLN A 141 -9.73 -14.09 -52.59
N ASN A 142 -8.53 -13.85 -53.12
CA ASN A 142 -8.29 -13.78 -54.55
C ASN A 142 -8.56 -15.11 -55.25
N GLU A 143 -8.10 -16.24 -54.70
CA GLU A 143 -8.38 -17.57 -55.23
C GLU A 143 -9.87 -17.90 -55.22
N CYS A 144 -10.57 -17.63 -54.11
CA CYS A 144 -12.02 -17.78 -54.03
C CYS A 144 -12.75 -16.93 -55.09
N GLY A 145 -12.26 -15.71 -55.37
CA GLY A 145 -12.78 -14.87 -56.44
C GLY A 145 -12.66 -15.53 -57.82
N LYS A 146 -11.45 -16.02 -58.15
CA LYS A 146 -11.18 -16.72 -59.41
C LYS A 146 -12.03 -17.99 -59.57
N LEU A 147 -12.16 -18.78 -58.50
CA LEU A 147 -12.98 -19.99 -58.52
C LEU A 147 -14.46 -19.68 -58.74
N LYS A 148 -14.99 -18.64 -58.09
CA LYS A 148 -16.38 -18.18 -58.32
C LYS A 148 -16.61 -17.78 -59.78
N GLU A 149 -15.69 -17.01 -60.36
CA GLU A 149 -15.76 -16.60 -61.77
C GLU A 149 -15.73 -17.82 -62.70
N SER A 150 -14.83 -18.77 -62.45
CA SER A 150 -14.76 -20.02 -63.23
C SER A 150 -16.02 -20.86 -63.14
N ILE A 151 -16.62 -20.98 -61.94
CA ILE A 151 -17.90 -21.69 -61.75
C ILE A 151 -19.01 -21.02 -62.56
N LEU A 152 -19.11 -19.69 -62.51
CA LEU A 152 -20.11 -18.94 -63.27
C LEU A 152 -19.94 -19.15 -64.77
N ASP A 153 -18.71 -19.08 -65.29
CA ASP A 153 -18.42 -19.34 -66.71
C ASP A 153 -18.84 -20.75 -67.14
N ILE A 154 -18.51 -21.77 -66.33
CA ILE A 154 -18.92 -23.16 -66.60
C ILE A 154 -20.45 -23.30 -66.58
N GLN A 155 -21.12 -22.69 -65.61
CA GLN A 155 -22.58 -22.71 -65.52
C GLN A 155 -23.25 -22.02 -66.71
N MET A 156 -22.72 -20.88 -67.17
CA MET A 156 -23.21 -20.19 -68.36
C MET A 156 -23.03 -21.03 -69.63
N LYS A 157 -21.87 -21.66 -69.81
CA LYS A 157 -21.62 -22.56 -70.95
C LYS A 157 -22.45 -23.83 -70.91
N SER A 158 -22.65 -24.41 -69.73
CA SER A 158 -23.48 -25.59 -69.55
C SER A 158 -24.94 -25.29 -69.86
N THR A 159 -25.46 -24.15 -69.38
CA THR A 159 -26.85 -23.75 -69.65
C THR A 159 -27.08 -23.31 -71.10
N SER A 160 -26.11 -22.68 -71.76
CA SER A 160 -26.22 -22.32 -73.18
C SER A 160 -26.21 -23.53 -74.12
N ASN A 161 -25.53 -24.60 -73.73
CA ASN A 161 -25.42 -25.82 -74.54
C ASN A 161 -26.58 -26.80 -74.30
N ASN A 162 -27.49 -26.47 -73.39
CA ASN A 162 -28.73 -27.22 -73.21
C ASN A 162 -29.72 -26.80 -74.29
N LEU A 163 -29.96 -27.69 -75.25
CA LEU A 163 -30.97 -27.48 -76.29
C LEU A 163 -32.34 -27.93 -75.78
N ILE A 164 -33.34 -27.07 -75.95
CA ILE A 164 -34.73 -27.41 -75.67
C ILE A 164 -35.42 -27.70 -77.00
N PHE A 165 -35.87 -28.93 -77.16
CA PHE A 165 -36.68 -29.34 -78.31
C PHE A 165 -38.16 -29.24 -77.94
N TYR A 166 -38.93 -28.52 -78.74
CA TYR A 166 -40.38 -28.40 -78.60
C TYR A 166 -41.09 -29.20 -79.71
N ASN A 167 -42.37 -29.52 -79.50
CA ASN A 167 -43.21 -30.29 -80.44
C ASN A 167 -42.72 -31.73 -80.72
N ILE A 168 -41.98 -32.33 -79.79
CA ILE A 168 -41.74 -33.79 -79.81
C ILE A 168 -42.94 -34.47 -79.12
N PRO A 169 -43.68 -35.36 -79.80
CA PRO A 169 -44.83 -36.07 -79.22
C PRO A 169 -44.46 -36.76 -77.90
N GLU A 170 -45.37 -36.81 -76.94
CA GLU A 170 -45.19 -37.56 -75.69
C GLU A 170 -45.11 -39.07 -76.02
N ALA A 171 -44.20 -39.81 -75.35
CA ALA A 171 -44.11 -41.25 -75.56
C ALA A 171 -45.31 -41.98 -74.96
N GLU A 172 -45.83 -42.94 -75.71
CA GLU A 172 -46.90 -43.84 -75.27
C GLU A 172 -46.38 -44.97 -74.36
N ILE A 173 -45.06 -45.08 -74.20
CA ILE A 173 -44.36 -46.16 -73.49
C ILE A 173 -43.59 -45.58 -72.30
N GLU A 174 -43.66 -46.25 -71.15
CA GLU A 174 -43.13 -45.78 -69.86
C GLU A 174 -41.60 -45.62 -69.82
N THR A 175 -40.87 -46.31 -70.73
CA THR A 175 -39.40 -46.27 -70.82
C THR A 175 -38.96 -45.83 -72.22
N GLU A 176 -39.06 -44.53 -72.50
CA GLU A 176 -38.56 -43.93 -73.73
C GLU A 176 -37.06 -43.59 -73.64
N ILE A 177 -36.30 -43.97 -74.67
CA ILE A 177 -34.88 -43.60 -74.79
C ILE A 177 -34.81 -42.21 -75.44
N CYS A 178 -34.76 -41.17 -74.62
CA CYS A 178 -34.84 -39.77 -75.06
C CYS A 178 -33.76 -39.37 -76.08
N SER A 179 -32.56 -39.96 -76.01
CA SER A 179 -31.48 -39.70 -76.97
C SER A 179 -31.82 -40.15 -78.39
N GLU A 180 -32.44 -41.32 -78.56
CA GLU A 180 -32.89 -41.81 -79.87
C GLU A 180 -33.99 -40.94 -80.47
N VAL A 181 -34.89 -40.46 -79.62
CA VAL A 181 -36.01 -39.60 -80.01
C VAL A 181 -35.49 -38.28 -80.58
N ILE A 182 -34.50 -37.69 -79.90
CA ILE A 182 -33.82 -36.48 -80.38
C ILE A 182 -33.11 -36.75 -81.72
N GLN A 183 -32.39 -37.87 -81.85
CA GLN A 183 -31.71 -38.22 -83.10
C GLN A 183 -32.69 -38.41 -84.26
N ARG A 184 -33.83 -39.10 -84.05
CA ARG A 184 -34.90 -39.23 -85.06
C ARG A 184 -35.50 -37.87 -85.40
N PHE A 185 -35.80 -37.04 -84.40
CA PHE A 185 -36.31 -35.68 -84.64
C PHE A 185 -35.35 -34.84 -85.50
N CYS A 186 -34.05 -34.91 -85.23
CA CYS A 186 -33.01 -34.26 -86.03
C CYS A 186 -33.00 -34.74 -87.49
N ALA A 187 -33.18 -36.05 -87.73
CA ALA A 187 -33.22 -36.63 -89.07
C ALA A 187 -34.51 -36.27 -89.81
N ASP A 188 -35.66 -36.48 -89.17
CA ASP A 188 -36.96 -36.46 -89.80
C ASP A 188 -37.49 -35.03 -89.96
N THR A 189 -37.33 -34.22 -88.93
CA THR A 189 -37.88 -32.85 -88.88
C THR A 189 -36.85 -31.82 -89.32
N MET A 190 -35.62 -31.89 -88.79
CA MET A 190 -34.57 -30.91 -89.12
C MET A 190 -33.75 -31.27 -90.35
N LYS A 191 -33.93 -32.48 -90.93
CA LYS A 191 -33.20 -32.97 -92.11
C LYS A 191 -31.68 -32.94 -91.95
N ILE A 192 -31.19 -33.18 -90.74
CA ILE A 192 -29.75 -33.28 -90.47
C ILE A 192 -29.23 -34.62 -90.99
N GLU A 193 -28.26 -34.57 -91.89
CA GLU A 193 -27.60 -35.76 -92.42
C GLU A 193 -26.72 -36.44 -91.34
N ASN A 194 -26.86 -37.76 -91.20
CA ASN A 194 -26.13 -38.58 -90.22
C ASN A 194 -26.41 -38.19 -88.74
N PRO A 195 -27.66 -38.25 -88.27
CA PRO A 195 -28.05 -37.87 -86.90
C PRO A 195 -27.35 -38.72 -85.81
N GLU A 196 -26.89 -39.92 -86.15
CA GLU A 196 -26.17 -40.81 -85.22
C GLU A 196 -24.81 -40.26 -84.78
N ARG A 197 -24.27 -39.26 -85.49
CA ARG A 197 -23.06 -38.54 -85.08
C ARG A 197 -23.31 -37.50 -83.99
N ILE A 198 -24.57 -37.23 -83.65
CA ILE A 198 -24.93 -36.32 -82.57
C ILE A 198 -24.78 -37.06 -81.24
N HIS A 199 -23.72 -36.72 -80.51
CA HIS A 199 -23.50 -37.21 -79.15
C HIS A 199 -24.38 -36.47 -78.15
N VAL A 200 -25.47 -37.10 -77.76
CA VAL A 200 -26.34 -36.66 -76.66
C VAL A 200 -25.72 -37.13 -75.34
N ILE A 201 -25.26 -36.20 -74.51
CA ILE A 201 -24.61 -36.51 -73.22
C ILE A 201 -25.64 -36.94 -72.19
N ASP A 202 -26.75 -36.19 -72.09
CA ASP A 202 -27.88 -36.49 -71.23
C ASP A 202 -29.15 -35.89 -71.87
N ALA A 203 -30.28 -36.57 -71.73
CA ALA A 203 -31.55 -36.13 -72.28
C ALA A 203 -32.70 -36.65 -71.43
N HIS A 204 -33.58 -35.74 -71.03
CA HIS A 204 -34.78 -36.03 -70.27
C HIS A 204 -35.91 -35.12 -70.73
N ARG A 205 -37.16 -35.58 -70.58
CA ARG A 205 -38.32 -34.73 -70.77
C ARG A 205 -38.46 -33.78 -69.57
N LEU A 206 -38.81 -32.53 -69.85
CA LEU A 206 -39.23 -31.60 -68.81
C LEU A 206 -40.65 -31.99 -68.37
N GLU A 207 -40.83 -32.28 -67.08
CA GLU A 207 -42.15 -32.57 -66.52
C GLU A 207 -43.09 -31.38 -66.74
N LYS A 208 -44.35 -31.68 -67.09
CA LYS A 208 -45.40 -30.67 -67.20
C LYS A 208 -45.63 -30.09 -65.81
N LYS A 209 -45.34 -28.80 -65.61
CA LYS A 209 -45.88 -28.08 -64.45
C LYS A 209 -47.41 -28.08 -64.61
N VAL A 210 -48.09 -28.88 -63.79
CA VAL A 210 -49.54 -28.86 -63.61
C VAL A 210 -49.93 -27.57 -62.90
#